data_AF-X1K704-F1
#
_entry.id   AF-X1K704-F1
#
_cell.length_a   1.000
_cell.length_b   1.000
_cell.length_c   1.000
_cell.angle_alpha   90.00
_cell.angle_beta   90.00
_cell.angle_gamma   90.00
#
_symmetry.space_group_name_H-M   'P 1'
#
loop_
_entity.id
_entity.type
_entity.pdbx_description
1 polymer ?
#
loop_
_entity_poly.entity_id
_entity_poly.type
_entity_poly.pdbx_seq_one_letter_code
_entity_poly.pdbx_strand_id
1 'polypeptide(L)'
;TEMYKKQIMPYNQALYERYGRKHRSLHTDGPSQQNFPVYADVMKLNWMDVGGWSNLQPAVDILKPAGCVIHGNLNNRDLYAGWTEDLRRIIRQMIRMAAPGGGYEFAIGGETYAGVDPDVLCRTYEYAHEVGKYPIDIPEEPFPEEQQKGKPGITP
;
A
#
# COMPACT_ATOMS: atom_id res chain seq x y z
N THR A 1 7.09 -4.03 -16.71
CA THR A 1 6.44 -5.34 -16.49
C THR A 1 7.15 -6.50 -17.19
N GLU A 2 7.62 -6.36 -18.44
CA GLU A 2 8.23 -7.48 -19.19
C GLU A 2 9.48 -8.09 -18.54
N MET A 3 10.34 -7.28 -17.94
CA MET A 3 11.50 -7.79 -17.20
C MET A 3 11.08 -8.64 -16.01
N TYR A 4 10.09 -8.19 -15.23
CA TYR A 4 9.55 -8.96 -14.09
C TYR A 4 9.01 -10.32 -14.54
N LYS A 5 8.19 -10.35 -15.60
CA LYS A 5 7.62 -11.59 -16.15
C LYS A 5 8.68 -12.60 -16.60
N LYS A 6 9.80 -12.13 -17.15
CA LYS A 6 10.87 -12.99 -17.68
C LYS A 6 11.84 -13.45 -16.61
N GLN A 7 12.19 -12.57 -15.68
CA GLN A 7 13.34 -12.78 -14.78
C GLN A 7 12.96 -13.12 -13.35
N ILE A 8 11.75 -12.77 -12.89
CA ILE A 8 11.37 -12.91 -11.47
C ILE A 8 10.13 -13.77 -11.31
N MET A 9 9.07 -13.48 -12.09
CA MET A 9 7.79 -14.17 -12.00
C MET A 9 7.88 -15.70 -12.07
N PRO A 10 8.70 -16.31 -12.96
CA PRO A 10 8.77 -17.77 -13.05
C PRO A 10 9.26 -18.42 -11.75
N TYR A 11 10.20 -17.77 -11.06
CA TYR A 11 10.73 -18.24 -9.79
C TYR A 11 9.70 -18.09 -8.67
N ASN A 12 9.00 -16.95 -8.61
CA ASN A 12 7.91 -16.75 -7.66
C ASN A 12 6.77 -17.78 -7.89
N GLN A 13 6.41 -18.05 -9.15
CA GLN A 13 5.39 -19.05 -9.48
C GLN A 13 5.82 -20.46 -9.06
N ALA A 14 7.06 -20.86 -9.33
CA ALA A 14 7.57 -22.16 -8.90
C ALA A 14 7.49 -22.33 -7.37
N LEU A 15 7.77 -21.28 -6.59
CA LEU A 15 7.60 -21.29 -5.14
C LEU A 15 6.13 -21.43 -4.74
N TYR A 16 5.22 -20.70 -5.39
CA TYR A 16 3.79 -20.78 -5.09
C TYR A 16 3.13 -22.10 -5.50
N GLU A 17 3.54 -22.70 -6.60
CA GLU A 17 3.06 -24.01 -7.03
C GLU A 17 3.45 -25.11 -6.03
N ARG A 18 4.66 -24.98 -5.47
CA ARG A 18 5.21 -25.93 -4.51
C ARG A 18 4.68 -25.72 -3.09
N TYR A 19 4.60 -24.47 -2.64
CA TYR A 19 4.34 -24.13 -1.23
C TYR A 19 3.13 -23.21 -1.02
N GLY A 20 2.82 -22.34 -1.99
CA GLY A 20 1.77 -21.30 -1.90
C GLY A 20 0.42 -21.71 -2.49
N ARG A 21 -0.04 -22.94 -2.26
CA ARG A 21 -1.33 -23.43 -2.81
C ARG A 21 -2.55 -22.81 -2.15
N LYS A 22 -2.42 -22.42 -0.88
CA LYS A 22 -3.50 -21.81 -0.08
C LYS A 22 -3.35 -20.30 0.04
N HIS A 23 -2.11 -19.84 0.18
CA HIS A 23 -1.78 -18.45 0.46
C HIS A 23 -0.58 -18.03 -0.38
N ARG A 24 -0.69 -16.86 -1.01
CA ARG A 24 0.34 -16.25 -1.85
C ARG A 24 0.49 -14.80 -1.42
N SER A 25 1.69 -14.43 -1.01
CA SER A 25 2.02 -13.09 -0.53
C SER A 25 3.30 -12.62 -1.17
N LEU A 26 3.33 -11.37 -1.63
CA LEU A 26 4.53 -10.78 -2.17
C LEU A 26 4.81 -9.44 -1.50
N HIS A 27 6.09 -9.21 -1.24
CA HIS A 27 6.64 -7.91 -0.91
C HIS A 27 7.59 -7.51 -2.03
N THR A 28 7.51 -6.25 -2.46
CA THR A 28 8.44 -5.69 -3.44
C THR A 28 8.80 -4.27 -3.02
N ASP A 29 10.08 -4.01 -2.87
CA ASP A 29 10.57 -2.66 -2.65
C ASP A 29 10.28 -1.75 -3.85
N GLY A 30 9.86 -0.52 -3.53
CA GLY A 30 9.62 0.54 -4.51
C GLY A 30 8.32 0.41 -5.31
N PRO A 31 8.16 1.26 -6.34
CA PRO A 31 6.97 1.30 -7.18
C PRO A 31 6.70 -0.01 -7.93
N SER A 32 5.57 -0.66 -7.64
CA SER A 32 5.19 -1.97 -8.21
C SER A 32 3.87 -1.98 -8.98
N GLN A 33 3.24 -0.81 -9.17
CA GLN A 33 1.89 -0.67 -9.73
C GLN A 33 1.79 -1.23 -11.16
N GLN A 34 2.85 -1.09 -11.95
CA GLN A 34 2.99 -1.65 -13.29
C GLN A 34 2.84 -3.17 -13.35
N ASN A 35 3.00 -3.87 -12.23
CA ASN A 35 2.89 -5.32 -12.14
C ASN A 35 1.57 -5.79 -11.48
N PHE A 36 0.73 -4.90 -10.95
CA PHE A 36 -0.52 -5.28 -10.26
C PHE A 36 -1.46 -6.16 -11.10
N PRO A 37 -1.66 -5.94 -12.42
CA PRO A 37 -2.46 -6.86 -13.23
C PRO A 37 -1.88 -8.29 -13.25
N VAL A 38 -0.55 -8.42 -13.30
CA VAL A 38 0.10 -9.74 -13.24
C VAL A 38 -0.07 -10.36 -11.86
N TYR A 39 0.01 -9.57 -10.80
CA TYR A 39 -0.17 -10.03 -9.42
C TYR A 39 -1.60 -10.54 -9.18
N ALA A 40 -2.60 -9.84 -9.69
CA ALA A 40 -4.01 -10.22 -9.61
C ALA A 40 -4.32 -11.45 -10.47
N ASP A 41 -4.06 -11.38 -11.78
CA ASP A 41 -4.62 -12.34 -12.74
C ASP A 41 -3.79 -13.62 -12.86
N VAL A 42 -2.46 -13.47 -12.83
CA VAL A 42 -1.52 -14.57 -13.11
C VAL A 42 -1.01 -15.19 -11.81
N MET A 43 -0.52 -14.36 -10.89
CA MET A 43 0.03 -14.84 -9.64
C MET A 43 -1.04 -15.13 -8.59
N LYS A 44 -2.20 -14.46 -8.68
CA LYS A 44 -3.34 -14.60 -7.77
C LYS A 44 -2.92 -14.41 -6.31
N LEU A 45 -2.28 -13.27 -6.04
CA LEU A 45 -1.86 -12.93 -4.68
C LEU A 45 -3.08 -12.80 -3.77
N ASN A 46 -2.90 -13.26 -2.53
CA ASN A 46 -3.85 -13.09 -1.45
C ASN A 46 -3.45 -11.91 -0.55
N TRP A 47 -2.15 -11.61 -0.45
CA TRP A 47 -1.63 -10.44 0.26
C TRP A 47 -0.57 -9.72 -0.58
N MET A 48 -0.60 -8.39 -0.59
CA MET A 48 0.40 -7.57 -1.27
C MET A 48 0.81 -6.38 -0.39
N ASP A 49 2.13 -6.24 -0.21
CA ASP A 49 2.72 -5.03 0.35
C ASP A 49 2.77 -3.91 -0.70
N VAL A 50 2.19 -2.77 -0.38
CA VAL A 50 2.17 -1.58 -1.24
C VAL A 50 3.15 -0.55 -0.67
N GLY A 51 4.41 -0.63 -1.10
CA GLY A 51 5.49 0.25 -0.63
C GLY A 51 5.18 1.74 -0.81
N GLY A 52 5.65 2.61 0.08
CA GLY A 52 5.16 3.99 0.25
C GLY A 52 5.47 4.99 -0.87
N TRP A 53 6.15 4.55 -1.92
CA TRP A 53 6.34 5.30 -3.18
C TRP A 53 5.38 4.84 -4.29
N SER A 54 4.59 3.80 -4.04
CA SER A 54 3.55 3.33 -4.96
C SER A 54 2.32 4.22 -4.89
N ASN A 55 1.56 4.29 -5.99
CA ASN A 55 0.23 4.88 -5.95
C ASN A 55 -0.73 3.84 -5.36
N LEU A 56 -1.50 4.23 -4.34
CA LEU A 56 -2.47 3.36 -3.67
C LEU A 56 -3.69 3.04 -4.56
N GLN A 57 -4.14 4.00 -5.40
CA GLN A 57 -5.38 3.83 -6.17
C GLN A 57 -5.35 2.61 -7.10
N PRO A 58 -4.29 2.34 -7.90
CA PRO A 58 -4.20 1.10 -8.67
C PRO A 58 -4.26 -0.18 -7.83
N ALA A 59 -3.76 -0.18 -6.58
CA ALA A 59 -3.86 -1.34 -5.71
C ALA A 59 -5.32 -1.59 -5.29
N VAL A 60 -6.04 -0.51 -4.99
CA VAL A 60 -7.48 -0.55 -4.67
C VAL A 60 -8.30 -1.01 -5.87
N ASP A 61 -8.00 -0.53 -7.08
CA ASP A 61 -8.81 -0.82 -8.27
C ASP A 61 -8.53 -2.20 -8.89
N ILE A 62 -7.32 -2.75 -8.69
CA ILE A 62 -6.88 -3.98 -9.36
C ILE A 62 -6.77 -5.15 -8.37
N LEU A 63 -6.10 -4.95 -7.23
CA LEU A 63 -5.77 -6.05 -6.32
C LEU A 63 -6.95 -6.42 -5.42
N LYS A 64 -7.63 -5.42 -4.84
CA LYS A 64 -8.76 -5.69 -3.94
C LYS A 64 -9.91 -6.44 -4.62
N PRO A 65 -10.37 -6.07 -5.85
CA PRO A 65 -11.42 -6.82 -6.54
C PRO A 65 -11.02 -8.26 -6.87
N ALA A 66 -9.72 -8.53 -7.01
CA ALA A 66 -9.18 -9.88 -7.18
C ALA A 66 -9.13 -10.69 -5.87
N GLY A 67 -9.59 -10.13 -4.75
CA GLY A 67 -9.59 -10.78 -3.44
C GLY A 67 -8.25 -10.71 -2.70
N CYS A 68 -7.35 -9.82 -3.13
CA CYS A 68 -6.07 -9.60 -2.46
C CYS A 68 -6.24 -8.55 -1.34
N VAL A 69 -5.75 -8.87 -0.14
CA VAL A 69 -5.58 -7.91 0.95
C VAL A 69 -4.34 -7.06 0.64
N ILE A 70 -4.51 -5.75 0.65
CA ILE A 70 -3.39 -4.82 0.47
C ILE A 70 -2.98 -4.25 1.82
N HIS A 71 -1.68 -4.19 2.10
CA HIS A 71 -1.15 -3.53 3.30
C HIS A 71 -0.12 -2.46 2.91
N GLY A 72 -0.06 -1.36 3.67
CA GLY A 72 0.69 -0.15 3.30
C GLY A 72 -0.22 1.09 3.33
N ASN A 73 0.02 2.18 2.63
CA ASN A 73 1.09 2.61 1.73
C ASN A 73 1.76 3.88 2.33
N LEU A 74 1.64 4.08 3.66
CA LEU A 74 2.14 5.29 4.29
C LEU A 74 3.64 5.43 4.02
N ASN A 75 4.03 6.55 3.44
CA ASN A 75 5.44 6.80 3.18
C ASN A 75 6.11 7.15 4.51
N ASN A 76 7.17 6.42 4.87
CA ASN A 76 7.90 6.70 6.11
C ASN A 76 8.39 8.16 6.19
N ARG A 77 8.63 8.81 5.04
CA ARG A 77 9.01 10.22 4.99
C ARG A 77 8.00 11.14 5.69
N ASP A 78 6.71 10.83 5.60
CA ASP A 78 5.65 11.68 6.13
C ASP A 78 5.63 11.69 7.67
N LEU A 79 6.34 10.77 8.30
CA LEU A 79 6.50 10.69 9.75
C LEU A 79 7.59 11.63 10.29
N TYR A 80 8.55 12.05 9.47
CA TYR A 80 9.69 12.87 9.94
C TYR A 80 9.29 14.30 10.32
N ALA A 81 8.21 14.83 9.77
CA ALA A 81 7.68 16.15 10.14
C ALA A 81 6.97 16.13 11.51
N GLY A 82 6.81 14.96 12.13
CA GLY A 82 6.11 14.79 13.38
C GLY A 82 4.59 14.65 13.23
N TRP A 83 3.87 14.83 14.33
CA TRP A 83 2.42 14.74 14.37
C TRP A 83 1.76 16.02 13.84
N THR A 84 1.55 16.07 12.53
CA THR A 84 1.03 17.25 11.80
C THR A 84 -0.37 17.02 11.23
N GLU A 85 -1.06 18.09 10.84
CA GLU A 85 -2.34 17.96 10.11
C GLU A 85 -2.15 17.32 8.74
N ASP A 86 -1.00 17.51 8.09
CA ASP A 86 -0.69 16.86 6.82
C ASP A 86 -0.63 15.33 6.97
N LEU A 87 0.06 14.83 7.99
CA LEU A 87 0.11 13.39 8.29
C LEU A 87 -1.30 12.85 8.59
N ARG A 88 -2.08 13.55 9.43
CA ARG A 88 -3.47 13.18 9.73
C ARG A 88 -4.32 13.13 8.47
N ARG A 89 -4.20 14.12 7.59
CA ARG A 89 -4.91 14.17 6.31
C ARG A 89 -4.51 13.02 5.40
N ILE A 90 -3.22 12.69 5.29
CA ILE A 90 -2.74 11.52 4.53
C ILE A 90 -3.40 10.24 5.06
N ILE A 91 -3.39 10.02 6.37
CA ILE A 91 -4.00 8.84 7.02
C ILE A 91 -5.50 8.77 6.69
N ARG A 92 -6.24 9.87 6.88
CA ARG A 92 -7.68 9.95 6.58
C ARG A 92 -7.97 9.60 5.12
N GLN A 93 -7.24 10.20 4.19
CA GLN A 93 -7.52 10.00 2.76
C GLN A 93 -7.11 8.61 2.26
N MET A 94 -6.04 8.01 2.81
CA MET A 94 -5.71 6.61 2.54
C MET A 94 -6.80 5.65 3.03
N ILE A 95 -7.28 5.85 4.27
CA ILE A 95 -8.37 5.04 4.84
C ILE A 95 -9.65 5.24 4.03
N ARG A 96 -10.03 6.47 3.71
CA ARG A 96 -11.19 6.78 2.86
C ARG A 96 -11.14 6.02 1.54
N MET A 97 -9.97 6.00 0.89
CA MET A 97 -9.76 5.38 -0.41
C MET A 97 -9.78 3.85 -0.34
N ALA A 98 -9.03 3.27 0.62
CA ALA A 98 -8.74 1.84 0.61
C ALA A 98 -9.52 1.01 1.62
N ALA A 99 -10.07 1.59 2.70
CA ALA A 99 -10.81 0.82 3.70
C ALA A 99 -12.20 0.32 3.22
N PRO A 100 -13.01 1.04 2.42
CA PRO A 100 -14.34 0.57 2.02
C PRO A 100 -14.32 -0.84 1.41
N GLY A 101 -15.23 -1.71 1.86
CA GLY A 101 -15.31 -3.11 1.43
C GLY A 101 -14.33 -4.08 2.11
N GLY A 102 -13.51 -3.63 3.06
CA GLY A 102 -12.49 -4.46 3.72
C GLY A 102 -11.28 -4.71 2.82
N GLY A 103 -10.39 -5.63 3.21
CA GLY A 103 -9.21 -6.01 2.42
C GLY A 103 -8.10 -4.95 2.37
N TYR A 104 -8.04 -4.07 3.37
CA TYR A 104 -6.98 -3.07 3.52
C TYR A 104 -6.44 -3.06 4.96
N GLU A 105 -5.12 -3.12 5.07
CA GLU A 105 -4.38 -2.98 6.32
C GLU A 105 -3.53 -1.71 6.24
N PHE A 106 -3.91 -0.67 6.98
CA PHE A 106 -3.11 0.55 7.04
C PHE A 106 -1.76 0.26 7.69
N ALA A 107 -0.68 0.48 6.95
CA ALA A 107 0.69 0.28 7.42
C ALA A 107 1.66 1.26 6.74
N ILE A 108 2.88 1.33 7.27
CA ILE A 108 4.00 1.93 6.57
C ILE A 108 4.32 1.03 5.36
N GLY A 109 4.41 1.63 4.18
CA GLY A 109 4.79 0.90 2.98
C GLY A 109 6.30 0.71 2.93
N GLY A 110 6.78 -0.38 3.51
CA GLY A 110 8.20 -0.67 3.80
C GLY A 110 8.48 -0.66 5.31
N GLU A 111 9.69 -0.29 5.71
CA GLU A 111 10.11 -0.26 7.11
C GLU A 111 9.92 1.11 7.77
N THR A 112 9.88 1.10 9.10
CA THR A 112 10.17 2.30 9.90
C THR A 112 11.67 2.56 9.89
N TYR A 113 12.08 3.76 9.48
CA TYR A 113 13.50 4.13 9.44
C TYR A 113 13.93 4.95 10.67
N ALA A 114 15.23 4.95 10.94
CA ALA A 114 15.82 5.69 12.05
C ALA A 114 15.50 7.19 11.97
N GLY A 115 15.22 7.79 13.13
CA GLY A 115 14.88 9.22 13.23
C GLY A 115 13.38 9.51 13.21
N VAL A 116 12.52 8.51 12.97
CA VAL A 116 11.09 8.65 13.27
C VAL A 116 10.88 8.66 14.78
N ASP A 117 10.15 9.65 15.26
CA ASP A 117 9.77 9.77 16.66
C ASP A 117 8.76 8.66 17.06
N PRO A 118 9.04 7.83 18.08
CA PRO A 118 8.13 6.80 18.55
C PRO A 118 6.73 7.32 18.91
N ASP A 119 6.61 8.53 19.46
CA ASP A 119 5.32 9.12 19.83
C ASP A 119 4.45 9.36 18.58
N VAL A 120 5.08 9.68 17.45
CA VAL A 120 4.39 9.87 16.16
C VAL A 120 3.85 8.55 15.64
N LEU A 121 4.57 7.43 15.84
CA LEU A 121 4.10 6.09 15.48
C LEU A 121 2.88 5.69 16.31
N CYS A 122 2.93 5.90 17.64
CA CYS A 122 1.80 5.62 18.54
C CYS A 122 0.56 6.43 18.14
N ARG A 123 0.72 7.74 17.92
CA ARG A 123 -0.39 8.61 17.48
C ARG A 123 -0.94 8.23 16.11
N THR A 124 -0.07 7.80 15.19
CA THR A 124 -0.48 7.32 13.86
C THR A 124 -1.35 6.08 13.98
N TYR A 125 -0.96 5.12 14.82
CA TYR A 125 -1.76 3.92 15.11
C TYR A 125 -3.10 4.29 15.73
N GLU A 126 -3.10 5.10 16.80
CA GLU A 126 -4.32 5.50 17.51
C GLU A 126 -5.30 6.22 16.58
N TYR A 127 -4.80 7.13 15.76
CA TYR A 127 -5.61 7.91 14.84
C TYR A 127 -6.14 7.08 13.67
N ALA A 128 -5.32 6.20 13.09
CA ALA A 128 -5.78 5.25 12.07
C ALA A 128 -6.89 4.33 12.62
N HIS A 129 -6.76 3.89 13.88
CA HIS A 129 -7.80 3.13 14.58
C HIS A 129 -9.05 3.94 14.89
N GLU A 130 -8.93 5.25 15.13
CA GLU A 130 -10.06 6.14 15.36
C GLU A 130 -10.87 6.33 14.08
N VAL A 131 -10.22 6.78 13.00
CA VAL A 131 -10.90 7.16 11.74
C VAL A 131 -11.19 5.96 10.84
N GLY A 132 -10.53 4.82 11.04
CA GLY A 132 -10.75 3.58 10.31
C GLY A 132 -11.92 2.72 10.82
N LYS A 133 -12.66 3.17 11.84
CA LYS A 133 -13.85 2.46 12.34
C LYS A 133 -14.97 2.53 11.30
N TYR A 134 -15.61 1.40 11.04
CA TYR A 134 -16.79 1.36 10.19
C TYR A 134 -18.03 1.92 10.90
N PRO A 135 -18.95 2.58 10.16
CA PRO A 135 -18.85 2.91 8.74
C PRO A 135 -17.77 3.98 8.47
N ILE A 136 -17.05 3.85 7.34
CA ILE A 136 -16.03 4.83 6.95
C ILE A 136 -16.75 6.10 6.48
N ASP A 137 -16.75 7.12 7.33
CA ASP A 137 -17.35 8.42 7.07
C ASP A 137 -16.28 9.51 7.12
N ILE A 138 -15.51 9.60 6.03
CA ILE A 138 -14.40 10.55 5.88
C ILE A 138 -14.69 11.39 4.62
N PRO A 139 -14.77 12.73 4.73
CA PRO A 139 -14.95 13.59 3.57
C PRO A 139 -13.72 13.53 2.65
N GLU A 140 -13.95 13.73 1.36
CA GLU A 140 -12.87 13.82 0.39
C GLU A 140 -12.09 15.12 0.58
N GLU A 141 -10.78 14.99 0.71
CA GLU A 141 -9.85 16.10 0.77
C GLU A 141 -8.66 15.79 -0.16
N PRO A 142 -8.06 16.78 -0.82
CA PRO A 142 -6.84 16.54 -1.58
C PRO A 142 -5.70 16.13 -0.65
N PHE A 143 -4.87 15.17 -1.09
CA PHE A 143 -3.59 14.88 -0.43
C PHE A 143 -2.71 16.15 -0.37
N PRO A 144 -1.77 16.27 0.57
CA PRO A 144 -0.77 17.33 0.54
C PRO A 144 -0.03 17.38 -0.81
N GLU A 145 0.36 18.57 -1.29
CA GLU A 145 0.97 18.73 -2.63
C GLU A 145 2.17 17.80 -2.88
N GLU A 146 2.97 17.52 -1.84
CA GLU A 146 4.13 16.64 -1.92
C GLU A 146 3.80 15.17 -2.16
N GLN A 147 2.59 14.74 -1.79
CA GLN A 147 2.03 13.41 -2.04
C GLN A 147 1.38 13.34 -3.43
N GLN A 148 0.81 14.45 -3.93
CA GLN A 148 0.27 14.53 -5.29
C GLN A 148 1.36 14.47 -6.37
N LYS A 149 2.55 15.03 -6.07
CA LYS A 149 3.74 15.00 -6.94
C LYS A 149 4.46 13.64 -6.91
N GLY A 150 3.73 12.52 -6.78
CA GLY A 150 4.30 11.18 -6.92
C GLY A 150 5.31 11.22 -8.05
N LYS A 151 6.60 10.95 -7.75
CA LYS A 151 7.68 11.15 -8.73
C LYS A 151 7.21 10.50 -10.04
N PRO A 152 7.32 11.18 -11.20
CA PRO A 152 6.88 10.62 -12.47
C PRO A 152 7.64 9.32 -12.71
N GLY A 153 7.00 8.20 -12.37
CA GLY A 153 7.45 6.87 -12.67
C GLY A 153 7.00 6.61 -14.08
N ILE A 154 7.93 6.78 -15.02
CA ILE A 154 8.00 6.12 -16.33
C ILE A 154 6.62 5.80 -16.91
N THR A 155 6.08 6.75 -17.68
CA THR A 155 5.02 6.51 -18.66
C THR A 155 5.36 5.24 -19.47
N PRO A 156 4.37 4.40 -19.83
CA PRO A 156 4.58 3.08 -20.43
C PRO A 156 5.62 3.02 -21.56
#